data_AF-A0A6A5UJJ0-F1
#
_entry.id   AF-A0A6A5UJJ0-F1
#
_cell.length_a   1.000
_cell.length_b   1.000
_cell.length_c   1.000
_cell.angle_alpha   90.00
_cell.angle_beta   90.00
_cell.angle_gamma   90.00
#
_symmetry.space_group_name_H-M   'P 1'
#
loop_
_entity.id
_entity.type
_entity.pdbx_description
1 polymer ?
#
loop_
_entity_poly.entity_id
_entity_poly.type
_entity_poly.pdbx_seq_one_letter_code
_entity_poly.pdbx_strand_id
1 'polypeptide(L)'
;SGKDWLKIETLVRNTIREEGSKKVQKLKRSLYHISIQNNILHAKKKQQKKSKPLDLQQRREYHGGVVFWSPRKLREARVRESVVDKEKEKVELKKARKKVEITLAKLRNLQEKKERERLRVKKREEKERVAAEKQAKQQQRIQEKENSEK
;
A
#
# COMPACT_ATOMS: atom_id res chain seq x y z
N SER A 1 37.77 10.62 13.80
CA SER A 1 37.45 9.24 14.21
C SER A 1 38.63 8.29 14.30
N GLY A 2 39.49 8.12 13.29
CA GLY A 2 40.56 7.10 13.35
C GLY A 2 41.64 7.34 14.42
N LYS A 3 42.00 8.60 14.67
CA LYS A 3 43.11 8.96 15.59
C LYS A 3 42.78 8.75 17.07
N ASP A 4 41.51 8.78 17.45
CA ASP A 4 41.07 8.56 18.83
C ASP A 4 40.97 7.07 19.18
N TRP A 5 40.57 6.24 18.20
CA TRP A 5 40.59 4.78 18.32
C TRP A 5 42.01 4.24 18.52
N LEU A 6 42.98 4.70 17.73
CA LEU A 6 44.39 4.31 17.88
C LEU A 6 44.95 4.68 19.27
N LYS A 7 44.57 5.84 19.81
CA LYS A 7 44.96 6.24 21.17
C LYS A 7 44.36 5.32 22.23
N ILE A 8 43.08 4.93 22.07
CA ILE A 8 42.41 4.01 22.98
C ILE A 8 43.04 2.64 22.90
N GLU A 9 43.32 2.11 21.70
CA GLU A 9 43.96 0.82 21.50
C GLU A 9 45.34 0.75 22.15
N THR A 10 46.18 1.78 21.95
CA THR A 10 47.49 1.86 22.59
C THR A 10 47.38 1.96 24.11
N LEU A 11 46.38 2.69 24.62
CA LEU A 11 46.11 2.76 26.06
C LEU A 11 45.64 1.41 26.60
N VAL A 12 44.73 0.70 25.92
CA VAL A 12 44.22 -0.64 26.29
C VAL A 12 45.37 -1.63 26.40
N ARG A 13 46.22 -1.71 25.37
CA ARG A 13 47.40 -2.59 25.31
C ARG A 13 48.37 -2.34 26.46
N ASN A 14 48.52 -1.08 26.88
CA ASN A 14 49.38 -0.71 28.00
C ASN A 14 48.71 -0.91 29.37
N THR A 15 47.38 -0.76 29.47
CA THR A 15 46.64 -0.92 30.75
C THR A 15 46.44 -2.36 31.17
N ILE A 16 46.42 -3.32 30.24
CA ILE A 16 46.43 -4.76 30.55
C ILE A 16 47.68 -5.14 31.38
N ARG A 17 48.72 -4.30 31.35
CA ARG A 17 49.95 -4.46 32.13
C ARG A 17 49.94 -3.71 33.47
N GLU A 18 49.02 -2.77 33.70
CA GLU A 18 49.00 -1.88 34.89
C GLU A 18 47.56 -1.49 35.29
N GLU A 19 46.88 -2.34 36.08
CA GLU A 19 45.44 -2.22 36.44
C GLU A 19 45.05 -1.01 37.32
N GLY A 20 46.01 -0.40 38.04
CA GLY A 20 45.77 0.75 38.94
C GLY A 20 46.27 2.11 38.43
N SER A 21 46.78 2.19 37.20
CA SER A 21 47.58 3.34 36.74
C SER A 21 46.75 4.54 36.25
N LYS A 22 47.36 5.73 36.23
CA LYS A 22 46.81 6.97 35.62
C LYS A 22 46.36 6.76 34.16
N LYS A 23 46.92 5.75 33.48
CA LYS A 23 46.57 5.36 32.10
C LYS A 23 45.15 4.78 32.03
N VAL A 24 44.71 4.01 33.03
CA VAL A 24 43.35 3.46 33.13
C VAL A 24 42.31 4.57 33.23
N GLN A 25 42.57 5.59 34.04
CA GLN A 25 41.67 6.75 34.13
C GLN A 25 41.59 7.54 32.81
N LYS A 26 42.72 7.64 32.09
CA LYS A 26 42.76 8.27 30.76
C LYS A 26 41.90 7.49 29.76
N LEU A 27 41.98 6.15 29.80
CA LEU A 27 41.15 5.26 28.98
C LEU A 27 39.66 5.38 29.31
N LYS A 28 39.29 5.39 30.62
CA LYS A 28 37.90 5.60 31.05
C LYS A 28 37.35 6.92 30.53
N ARG A 29 38.12 8.01 30.62
CA ARG A 29 37.75 9.33 30.09
C ARG A 29 37.58 9.31 28.56
N SER A 30 38.49 8.67 27.83
CA SER A 30 38.37 8.59 26.37
C SER A 30 37.19 7.73 25.92
N LEU A 31 36.93 6.60 26.61
CA LEU A 31 35.79 5.74 26.33
C LEU A 31 34.48 6.49 26.58
N TYR A 32 34.40 7.20 27.70
CA TYR A 32 33.26 8.04 28.05
C TYR A 32 33.03 9.14 27.02
N HIS A 33 34.09 9.80 26.56
CA HIS A 33 34.00 10.82 25.51
C HIS A 33 33.44 10.27 24.19
N ILE A 34 33.91 9.09 23.74
CA ILE A 34 33.39 8.44 22.52
C ILE A 34 31.93 8.03 22.68
N SER A 35 31.56 7.49 23.85
CA SER A 35 30.17 7.13 24.14
C SER A 35 29.25 8.35 24.03
N ILE A 36 29.65 9.48 24.61
CA ILE A 36 28.92 10.75 24.48
C ILE A 36 28.84 11.22 23.03
N GLN A 37 29.94 11.21 22.29
CA GLN A 37 29.95 11.62 20.88
C GLN A 37 29.00 10.76 20.03
N ASN A 38 29.01 9.44 20.23
CA ASN A 38 28.11 8.53 19.55
C ASN A 38 26.64 8.82 19.91
N ASN A 39 26.34 9.02 21.19
CA ASN A 39 24.99 9.39 21.65
C ASN A 39 24.50 10.70 21.02
N ILE A 40 25.35 11.72 20.97
CA ILE A 40 25.06 13.00 20.32
C ILE A 40 24.80 12.79 18.81
N LEU A 41 25.62 11.99 18.14
CA LEU A 41 25.46 11.69 16.72
C LEU A 41 24.13 10.96 16.44
N HIS A 42 23.78 9.98 17.27
CA HIS A 42 22.51 9.27 17.17
C HIS A 42 21.32 10.18 17.44
N ALA A 43 21.39 11.08 18.42
CA ALA A 43 20.35 12.06 18.70
C ALA A 43 20.16 13.04 17.53
N LYS A 44 21.24 13.57 16.96
CA LYS A 44 21.20 14.45 15.78
C LYS A 44 20.58 13.76 14.56
N LYS A 45 20.94 12.50 14.30
CA LYS A 45 20.32 11.70 13.22
C LYS A 45 18.81 11.49 13.44
N LYS A 46 18.37 11.32 14.69
CA LYS A 46 16.93 11.24 15.01
C LYS A 46 16.23 12.59 14.80
N GLN A 47 16.89 13.70 15.14
CA GLN A 47 16.37 15.06 14.97
C GLN A 47 16.28 15.51 13.50
N GLN A 48 17.20 15.06 12.63
CA GLN A 48 17.17 15.40 11.20
C GLN A 48 15.98 14.79 10.44
N LYS A 49 15.30 13.79 11.01
CA LYS A 49 14.02 13.32 10.48
C LYS A 49 13.02 14.44 10.67
N LYS A 50 12.71 15.18 9.58
CA LYS A 50 11.72 16.27 9.57
C LYS A 50 10.45 15.79 10.28
N SER A 51 10.18 16.32 11.47
CA SER A 51 8.93 16.06 12.17
C SER A 51 7.80 16.73 11.40
N LYS A 52 6.76 15.97 11.04
CA LYS A 52 5.50 16.58 10.64
C LYS A 52 4.99 17.41 11.84
N PRO A 53 4.73 18.72 11.69
CA PRO A 53 4.22 19.51 12.79
C PRO A 53 2.85 18.95 13.19
N LEU A 54 2.67 18.71 14.49
CA LEU A 54 1.41 18.22 15.02
C LEU A 54 0.39 19.35 14.97
N ASP A 55 -0.80 19.09 14.40
CA ASP A 55 -1.83 20.13 14.25
C ASP A 55 -2.49 20.46 15.61
N LEU A 56 -1.96 21.49 16.26
CA LEU A 56 -2.49 22.05 17.49
C LEU A 56 -3.52 23.14 17.16
N GLN A 57 -4.77 22.76 16.88
CA GLN A 57 -5.82 23.75 16.65
C GLN A 57 -5.98 24.69 17.86
N GLN A 58 -5.93 25.99 17.58
CA GLN A 58 -6.25 27.06 18.51
C GLN A 58 -7.76 27.07 18.81
N ARG A 59 -8.13 27.25 20.08
CA ARG A 59 -9.56 27.45 20.43
C ARG A 59 -10.01 28.80 19.89
N ARG A 60 -11.19 28.85 19.29
CA ARG A 60 -11.77 30.09 18.70
C ARG A 60 -11.84 31.25 19.70
N GLU A 61 -11.93 30.96 21.00
CA GLU A 61 -12.05 31.96 22.08
C GLU A 61 -10.74 32.68 22.42
N TYR A 62 -9.58 32.19 21.98
CA TYR A 62 -8.29 32.77 22.36
C TYR A 62 -7.66 33.52 21.18
N HIS A 63 -7.80 34.85 21.16
CA HIS A 63 -7.27 35.74 20.12
C HIS A 63 -5.80 36.15 20.31
N GLY A 64 -5.11 35.62 21.32
CA GLY A 64 -3.66 35.84 21.50
C GLY A 64 -2.86 34.94 20.57
N GLY A 65 -1.93 35.49 19.79
CA GLY A 65 -1.11 34.77 18.80
C GLY A 65 -0.11 33.73 19.35
N VAL A 66 -0.24 33.32 20.62
CA VAL A 66 0.67 32.36 21.27
C VAL A 66 -0.01 30.99 21.40
N VAL A 67 0.50 30.01 20.66
CA VAL A 67 0.06 28.61 20.75
C VAL A 67 0.72 27.95 21.97
N PHE A 68 -0.07 27.69 23.02
CA PHE A 68 0.45 27.08 24.25
C PHE A 68 0.66 25.56 24.11
N TRP A 69 1.91 25.11 24.25
CA TRP A 69 2.31 23.70 24.21
C TRP A 69 2.03 22.99 25.53
N SER A 70 0.75 22.85 25.90
CA SER A 70 0.36 22.02 27.04
C SER A 70 0.50 20.53 26.71
N PRO A 71 0.97 19.67 27.64
CA PRO A 71 0.96 18.22 27.47
C PRO A 71 -0.41 17.65 27.07
N ARG A 72 -1.49 18.28 27.52
CA ARG A 72 -2.87 17.93 27.13
C ARG A 72 -3.12 18.17 25.64
N LYS A 73 -2.65 19.29 25.10
CA LYS A 73 -2.81 19.66 23.68
C LYS A 73 -2.06 18.73 22.75
N LEU A 74 -0.88 18.28 23.18
CA LEU A 74 -0.13 17.26 22.45
C LEU A 74 -0.90 15.94 22.35
N ARG A 75 -1.55 15.50 23.44
CA ARG A 75 -2.40 14.29 23.42
C ARG A 75 -3.62 14.46 22.50
N GLU A 76 -4.31 15.59 22.60
CA GLU A 76 -5.47 15.90 21.75
C GLU A 76 -5.12 15.83 20.26
N ALA A 77 -3.99 16.43 19.85
CA ALA A 77 -3.60 16.43 18.45
C ALA A 77 -3.12 15.05 17.94
N ARG A 78 -2.45 14.24 18.78
CA ARG A 78 -2.14 12.83 18.43
C ARG A 78 -3.40 12.00 18.20
N VAL A 79 -4.42 12.18 19.05
CA VAL A 79 -5.71 11.49 18.87
C VAL A 79 -6.34 11.90 17.53
N ARG A 80 -6.34 13.19 17.19
CA ARG A 80 -6.86 13.66 15.90
C ARG A 80 -6.13 13.08 14.71
N GLU A 81 -4.80 13.08 14.73
CA GLU A 81 -3.99 12.48 13.66
C GLU A 81 -4.38 11.01 13.45
N SER A 82 -4.55 10.25 14.53
CA SER A 82 -4.99 8.85 14.45
C SER A 82 -6.41 8.69 13.86
N VAL A 83 -7.30 9.65 14.08
CA VAL A 83 -8.65 9.64 13.49
C VAL A 83 -8.57 9.95 12.00
N VAL A 84 -7.84 10.99 11.63
CA VAL A 84 -7.63 11.40 10.23
C VAL A 84 -6.99 10.26 9.42
N ASP A 85 -6.01 9.57 9.98
CA ASP A 85 -5.35 8.46 9.28
C ASP A 85 -6.30 7.27 9.09
N LYS A 86 -7.10 6.91 10.11
CA LYS A 86 -8.17 5.91 9.97
C LYS A 86 -9.22 6.30 8.93
N GLU A 87 -9.56 7.59 8.83
CA GLU A 87 -10.50 8.08 7.82
C GLU A 87 -9.92 7.97 6.41
N LYS A 88 -8.65 8.34 6.22
CA LYS A 88 -7.95 8.16 4.94
C LYS A 88 -7.92 6.69 4.53
N GLU A 89 -7.54 5.80 5.43
CA GLU A 89 -7.54 4.34 5.20
C GLU A 89 -8.93 3.85 4.78
N LYS A 90 -9.99 4.26 5.50
CA LYS A 90 -11.37 3.91 5.14
C LYS A 90 -11.76 4.43 3.75
N VAL A 91 -11.34 5.64 3.38
CA VAL A 91 -11.60 6.22 2.05
C VAL A 91 -10.88 5.44 0.96
N GLU A 92 -9.62 5.07 1.18
CA GLU A 92 -8.83 4.25 0.24
C GLU A 92 -9.44 2.86 0.06
N LEU A 93 -9.83 2.21 1.16
CA LEU A 93 -10.53 0.92 1.13
C LEU A 93 -11.85 1.01 0.36
N LYS A 94 -12.65 2.07 0.58
CA LYS A 94 -13.88 2.30 -0.19
C LYS A 94 -13.60 2.49 -1.69
N LYS A 95 -12.55 3.23 -2.05
CA LYS A 95 -12.14 3.40 -3.46
C LYS A 95 -11.72 2.08 -4.08
N ALA A 96 -10.95 1.26 -3.35
CA ALA A 96 -10.53 -0.06 -3.81
C ALA A 96 -11.74 -0.99 -4.04
N ARG A 97 -12.68 -1.05 -3.08
CA ARG A 97 -13.92 -1.83 -3.21
C ARG A 97 -14.74 -1.42 -4.43
N LYS A 98 -14.96 -0.12 -4.64
CA LYS A 98 -15.67 0.38 -5.83
C LYS A 98 -14.99 -0.03 -7.13
N LYS A 99 -13.66 -0.02 -7.20
CA LYS A 99 -12.92 -0.48 -8.39
C LYS A 99 -13.20 -1.96 -8.66
N VAL A 100 -13.18 -2.80 -7.62
CA VAL A 100 -13.48 -4.23 -7.74
C VAL A 100 -14.93 -4.49 -8.16
N GLU A 101 -15.89 -3.77 -7.60
CA GLU A 101 -17.30 -3.87 -8.01
C GLU A 101 -17.50 -3.52 -9.49
N ILE A 102 -16.85 -2.45 -9.96
CA ILE A 102 -16.91 -2.05 -11.37
C ILE A 102 -16.30 -3.12 -12.29
N THR A 103 -15.16 -3.71 -11.91
CA THR A 103 -14.53 -4.76 -12.74
C THR A 103 -15.38 -6.02 -12.79
N LEU A 104 -15.96 -6.43 -11.65
CA LEU A 104 -16.88 -7.56 -11.58
C LEU A 104 -18.14 -7.33 -12.43
N ALA A 105 -18.74 -6.14 -12.34
CA ALA A 105 -19.90 -5.79 -13.17
C ALA A 105 -19.58 -5.83 -14.67
N LYS A 106 -18.41 -5.31 -15.08
CA LYS A 106 -17.95 -5.40 -16.48
C LYS A 106 -17.78 -6.84 -16.93
N LEU A 107 -17.20 -7.69 -16.09
CA LEU A 107 -16.98 -9.11 -16.40
C LEU A 107 -18.31 -9.86 -16.55
N ARG A 108 -19.27 -9.62 -15.65
CA ARG A 108 -20.63 -10.17 -15.75
C ARG A 108 -21.33 -9.72 -17.03
N ASN A 109 -21.28 -8.44 -17.36
CA ASN A 109 -21.88 -7.92 -18.59
C ASN A 109 -21.26 -8.53 -19.85
N LEU A 110 -19.96 -8.82 -19.83
CA LEU A 110 -19.29 -9.53 -20.94
C LEU A 110 -19.75 -10.98 -21.05
N GLN A 111 -19.94 -11.68 -19.93
CA GLN A 111 -20.48 -13.04 -19.91
C GLN A 111 -21.91 -13.07 -20.46
N GLU A 112 -22.79 -12.19 -19.99
CA GLU A 112 -24.17 -12.11 -20.45
C GLU A 112 -24.25 -11.79 -21.96
N LYS A 113 -23.37 -10.92 -22.48
CA LYS A 113 -23.28 -10.67 -23.93
C LYS A 113 -22.89 -11.92 -24.71
N LYS A 114 -21.85 -12.64 -24.26
CA LYS A 114 -21.40 -13.89 -24.91
C LYS A 114 -22.49 -14.95 -24.90
N GLU A 115 -23.25 -15.08 -23.82
CA GLU A 115 -24.36 -16.03 -23.74
C GLU A 115 -25.50 -15.66 -24.70
N ARG A 116 -25.86 -14.37 -24.77
CA ARG A 116 -26.87 -13.88 -25.73
C ARG A 116 -26.45 -14.14 -27.17
N GLU A 117 -25.17 -13.95 -27.50
CA GLU A 117 -24.64 -14.26 -28.83
C GLU A 117 -24.71 -15.75 -29.13
N ARG A 118 -24.30 -16.62 -28.21
CA ARG A 118 -24.43 -18.08 -28.35
C ARG A 118 -25.87 -18.52 -28.59
N LEU A 119 -26.83 -17.95 -27.85
CA LEU A 119 -28.25 -18.23 -28.05
C LEU A 119 -28.74 -17.76 -29.43
N ARG A 120 -28.27 -16.61 -29.91
CA ARG A 120 -28.61 -16.10 -31.25
C ARG A 120 -28.05 -16.99 -32.35
N VAL A 121 -26.82 -17.47 -32.21
CA VAL A 121 -26.20 -18.40 -33.17
C VAL A 121 -26.99 -19.71 -33.21
N LYS A 122 -27.26 -20.34 -32.06
CA LYS A 122 -28.08 -21.56 -31.99
C LYS A 122 -29.45 -21.39 -32.65
N LYS A 123 -30.14 -20.27 -32.38
CA LYS A 123 -31.44 -19.97 -33.02
C LYS A 123 -31.34 -19.78 -34.53
N ARG A 124 -30.22 -19.27 -35.05
CA ARG A 124 -29.99 -19.14 -36.51
C ARG A 124 -29.72 -20.51 -37.13
N GLU A 125 -28.85 -21.31 -36.52
CA GLU A 125 -28.55 -22.68 -36.97
C GLU A 125 -29.82 -23.55 -36.99
N GLU A 126 -30.67 -23.47 -35.96
CA GLU A 126 -31.96 -24.18 -35.95
C GLU A 126 -32.88 -23.72 -37.09
N LYS A 127 -32.97 -22.41 -37.34
CA LYS A 127 -33.77 -21.87 -38.45
C LYS A 127 -33.24 -22.33 -39.81
N GLU A 128 -31.94 -22.35 -39.99
CA GLU A 128 -31.30 -22.84 -41.22
C GLU A 128 -31.55 -24.33 -41.43
N ARG A 129 -31.44 -25.15 -40.36
CA ARG A 129 -31.78 -26.59 -40.43
C ARG A 129 -33.25 -26.81 -40.82
N VAL A 130 -34.17 -26.07 -40.21
CA VAL A 130 -35.60 -26.16 -40.54
C VAL A 130 -35.87 -25.69 -41.97
N ALA A 131 -35.20 -24.65 -42.44
CA ALA A 131 -35.33 -24.17 -43.82
C ALA A 131 -34.79 -25.20 -44.82
N ALA A 132 -33.61 -25.79 -44.54
CA ALA A 132 -33.01 -26.84 -45.37
C ALA A 132 -33.90 -28.09 -45.41
N GLU A 133 -34.48 -28.52 -44.29
CA GLU A 133 -35.40 -29.65 -44.25
C GLU A 133 -36.67 -29.40 -45.07
N LYS A 134 -37.23 -28.18 -44.99
CA LYS A 134 -38.38 -27.77 -45.81
C LYS A 134 -38.04 -27.76 -47.30
N GLN A 135 -36.87 -27.24 -47.68
CA GLN A 135 -36.40 -27.25 -49.07
C GLN A 135 -36.17 -28.67 -49.57
N ALA A 136 -35.54 -29.54 -48.78
CA ALA A 136 -35.35 -30.95 -49.12
C ALA A 136 -36.69 -31.69 -49.32
N LYS A 137 -37.67 -31.47 -48.42
CA LYS A 137 -39.04 -32.01 -48.57
C LYS A 137 -39.74 -31.50 -49.83
N GLN A 138 -39.55 -30.24 -50.20
CA GLN A 138 -40.11 -29.70 -51.45
C GLN A 138 -39.47 -30.35 -52.67
N GLN A 139 -38.15 -30.52 -52.69
CA GLN A 139 -37.43 -31.19 -53.78
C GLN A 139 -37.86 -32.66 -53.92
N GLN A 140 -38.01 -33.39 -52.81
CA GLN A 140 -38.52 -34.77 -52.82
C GLN A 140 -39.91 -34.85 -53.43
N ARG A 141 -40.84 -33.96 -53.05
CA ARG A 141 -42.20 -33.92 -53.64
C ARG A 141 -42.20 -33.63 -55.14
N ILE A 142 -41.27 -32.82 -55.63
CA ILE A 142 -41.14 -32.52 -57.06
C ILE A 142 -40.64 -33.76 -57.80
N GLN A 143 -39.61 -34.44 -57.28
CA GLN A 143 -39.07 -35.68 -57.85
C GLN A 143 -40.09 -36.83 -57.85
N GLU A 144 -40.88 -36.97 -56.78
CA GLU A 144 -41.96 -37.98 -56.71
C GLU A 144 -43.04 -37.74 -57.78
N LYS A 145 -43.41 -36.48 -58.02
CA LYS A 145 -44.36 -36.12 -59.09
C LYS A 145 -43.80 -36.43 -60.47
N GLU A 146 -42.56 -36.04 -60.74
CA GLU A 146 -41.88 -36.30 -62.02
C GLU A 146 -41.71 -37.81 -62.30
N ASN A 147 -41.53 -38.63 -61.25
CA ASN A 147 -41.47 -40.08 -61.38
C ASN A 147 -42.85 -40.74 -61.53
N SER A 148 -43.94 -40.08 -61.10
CA SER A 148 -45.31 -40.59 -61.26
C SER A 148 -45.95 -40.27 -62.62
N GLU A 149 -45.39 -39.30 -63.35
CA GLU A 149 -45.84 -38.89 -64.69
C GLU A 149 -45.08 -39.60 -65.83
N LYS A 150 -44.10 -40.46 -65.51
CA LYS A 150 -43.38 -41.34 -66.45
C LYS A 150 -43.89 -42.76 -66.34
#